data_AF-A0A842TJL5-F1
#
_entry.id   AF-A0A842TJL5-F1
#
_cell.length_a   1.000
_cell.length_b   1.000
_cell.length_c   1.000
_cell.angle_alpha   90.00
_cell.angle_beta   90.00
_cell.angle_gamma   90.00
#
_symmetry.space_group_name_H-M   'P 1'
#
loop_
_entity.id
_entity.type
_entity.pdbx_description
1 polymer ?
#
loop_
_entity_poly.entity_id
_entity_poly.type
_entity_poly.pdbx_seq_one_letter_code
_entity_poly.pdbx_strand_id
1 'polypeptide(L)'
;MLDASKYYKKKLDEEKLISGIKPLDELLEGFERGVFYMLYDSPQVTASILKTLAVAAQLPVTHGGLNSKVVFVDAQNIFNPYSIGRKAVALGLSATSVLENIQISRAFIFPHLHEIITQNLEETAVINNAKLVLVSGIVPEPNLEMDDIKRMIEIMGVLNRLASVRKKVVVVSNYVALNSDYKPAGGKACQHYPNVIVRILTYEKLLKYRLIKHPSRPPKEVLYFLNEKKERRISNTRKLDYYFNKEKKNKKK
;
A
#
# COMPACT_ATOMS: atom_id res chain seq x y z
N MET A 1 23.65 -4.38 -25.24
CA MET A 1 22.59 -5.43 -25.20
C MET A 1 23.03 -6.53 -24.25
N LEU A 2 22.12 -7.10 -23.46
CA LEU A 2 22.38 -8.28 -22.61
C LEU A 2 21.88 -9.53 -23.34
N ASP A 3 22.57 -10.65 -23.23
CA ASP A 3 22.04 -11.93 -23.73
C ASP A 3 20.86 -12.40 -22.87
N ALA A 4 19.94 -13.15 -23.48
CA ALA A 4 18.71 -13.58 -22.82
C ALA A 4 18.95 -14.38 -21.53
N SER A 5 20.03 -15.18 -21.49
CA SER A 5 20.38 -15.98 -20.32
C SER A 5 20.85 -15.11 -19.15
N LYS A 6 21.70 -14.12 -19.40
CA LYS A 6 22.14 -13.15 -18.38
C LYS A 6 21.00 -12.25 -17.93
N TYR A 7 20.12 -11.86 -18.85
CA TYR A 7 18.91 -11.11 -18.49
C TYR A 7 18.00 -11.93 -17.55
N TYR A 8 17.77 -13.21 -17.85
CA TYR A 8 16.98 -14.10 -17.02
C TYR A 8 17.61 -14.32 -15.63
N LYS A 9 18.92 -14.59 -15.56
CA LYS A 9 19.65 -14.71 -14.28
C LYS A 9 19.53 -13.45 -13.44
N LYS A 10 19.79 -12.28 -14.05
CA LYS A 10 19.65 -10.98 -13.36
C LYS A 10 18.25 -10.78 -12.78
N LYS A 11 17.21 -11.22 -13.50
CA LYS A 11 15.81 -11.11 -13.05
C LYS A 11 15.48 -12.06 -11.89
N LEU A 12 16.12 -13.22 -11.80
CA LEU A 12 15.98 -14.13 -10.66
C LEU A 12 16.60 -13.54 -9.39
N ASP A 13 17.69 -12.79 -9.54
CA ASP A 13 18.43 -12.18 -8.42
C ASP A 13 17.83 -10.84 -7.95
N GLU A 14 16.76 -10.33 -8.59
CA GLU A 14 16.15 -9.06 -8.20
C GLU A 14 15.47 -9.16 -6.83
N GLU A 15 15.82 -8.22 -5.94
CA GLU A 15 15.24 -8.07 -4.60
C GLU A 15 13.71 -7.91 -4.69
N LYS A 16 12.98 -8.68 -3.87
CA LYS A 16 11.53 -8.58 -3.74
C LYS A 16 11.14 -8.16 -2.33
N LEU A 17 10.15 -7.27 -2.22
CA LEU A 17 9.56 -6.89 -0.95
C LEU A 17 8.50 -7.92 -0.54
N ILE A 18 8.72 -8.61 0.57
CA ILE A 18 7.76 -9.50 1.19
C ILE A 18 6.81 -8.69 2.08
N SER A 19 5.51 -8.88 1.92
CA SER A 19 4.51 -8.08 2.65
C SER A 19 4.27 -8.55 4.08
N GLY A 20 4.58 -9.83 4.38
CA GLY A 20 4.20 -10.50 5.62
C GLY A 20 2.71 -10.86 5.67
N ILE A 21 1.98 -10.62 4.58
CA ILE A 21 0.56 -10.93 4.44
C ILE A 21 0.47 -12.22 3.63
N LYS A 22 0.35 -13.35 4.34
CA LYS A 22 0.36 -14.71 3.77
C LYS A 22 -0.39 -14.86 2.43
N PRO A 23 -1.68 -14.47 2.30
CA PRO A 23 -2.38 -14.66 1.03
C PRO A 23 -1.82 -13.81 -0.12
N LEU A 24 -1.23 -12.65 0.18
CA LEU A 24 -0.63 -11.76 -0.81
C LEU A 24 0.76 -12.25 -1.23
N ASP A 25 1.55 -12.73 -0.27
CA ASP A 25 2.86 -13.32 -0.53
C ASP A 25 2.74 -14.67 -1.27
N GLU A 26 1.69 -15.46 -1.03
CA GLU A 26 1.40 -16.68 -1.81
C GLU A 26 0.95 -16.35 -3.26
N LEU A 27 0.31 -15.19 -3.44
CA LEU A 27 -0.20 -14.77 -4.74
C LEU A 27 0.88 -14.12 -5.61
N LEU A 28 1.79 -13.35 -4.99
CA LEU A 28 2.77 -12.51 -5.67
C LEU A 28 4.22 -13.01 -5.51
N GLU A 29 4.50 -13.83 -4.50
CA GLU A 29 5.88 -14.19 -4.07
C GLU A 29 6.76 -12.95 -3.86
N GLY A 30 6.15 -11.88 -3.33
CA GLY A 30 6.77 -10.58 -3.12
C GLY A 30 6.51 -9.54 -4.21
N PHE A 31 6.76 -8.29 -3.88
CA PHE A 31 6.65 -7.15 -4.78
C PHE A 31 8.00 -6.86 -5.42
N GLU A 32 8.05 -6.96 -6.75
CA GLU A 32 9.25 -6.85 -7.56
C GLU A 32 9.54 -5.39 -7.92
N ARG A 33 10.83 -5.03 -7.94
CA ARG A 33 11.26 -3.73 -8.45
C ARG A 33 10.94 -3.63 -9.93
N GLY A 34 10.56 -2.45 -10.38
CA GLY A 34 10.23 -2.25 -11.79
C GLY A 34 8.79 -2.56 -12.15
N VAL A 35 7.95 -2.91 -11.17
CA VAL A 35 6.58 -3.36 -11.38
C VAL A 35 5.59 -2.40 -10.71
N PHE A 36 4.53 -2.09 -11.45
CA PHE A 36 3.39 -1.31 -11.00
C PHE A 36 2.22 -2.23 -10.62
N TYR A 37 1.88 -2.22 -9.33
CA TYR A 37 0.81 -2.99 -8.71
C TYR A 37 -0.41 -2.11 -8.41
N MET A 38 -1.60 -2.61 -8.74
CA MET A 38 -2.88 -2.04 -8.30
C MET A 38 -3.64 -3.04 -7.42
N LEU A 39 -4.04 -2.58 -6.23
CA LEU A 39 -4.90 -3.31 -5.30
C LEU A 39 -6.25 -2.61 -5.23
N TYR A 40 -7.38 -3.31 -5.34
CA TYR A 40 -8.68 -2.63 -5.30
C TYR A 40 -9.80 -3.43 -4.64
N ASP A 41 -10.93 -2.74 -4.46
CA ASP A 41 -12.26 -3.24 -4.05
C ASP A 41 -12.51 -3.33 -2.53
N SER A 42 -11.48 -3.60 -1.72
CA SER A 42 -11.61 -3.52 -0.24
C SER A 42 -10.78 -2.35 0.33
N PRO A 43 -11.37 -1.16 0.56
CA PRO A 43 -10.64 0.02 1.01
C PRO A 43 -9.91 -0.18 2.33
N GLN A 44 -10.54 -0.87 3.29
CA GLN A 44 -9.96 -1.09 4.62
C GLN A 44 -8.76 -2.05 4.55
N VAL A 45 -8.86 -3.11 3.75
CA VAL A 45 -7.78 -4.10 3.59
C VAL A 45 -6.64 -3.52 2.76
N THR A 46 -6.92 -2.85 1.64
CA THR A 46 -5.90 -2.19 0.81
C THR A 46 -5.16 -1.11 1.60
N ALA A 47 -5.85 -0.30 2.41
CA ALA A 47 -5.23 0.66 3.31
C ALA A 47 -4.30 0.00 4.34
N SER A 48 -4.72 -1.14 4.92
CA SER A 48 -3.88 -1.91 5.85
C SER A 48 -2.64 -2.48 5.15
N ILE A 49 -2.78 -2.95 3.90
CA ILE A 49 -1.66 -3.45 3.08
C ILE A 49 -0.66 -2.33 2.82
N LEU A 50 -1.08 -1.18 2.29
CA LEU A 50 -0.19 -0.05 2.01
C LEU A 50 0.60 0.35 3.26
N LYS A 51 -0.07 0.47 4.42
CA LYS A 51 0.59 0.76 5.70
C LYS A 51 1.57 -0.31 6.16
N THR A 52 1.30 -1.58 5.84
CA THR A 52 2.22 -2.69 6.15
C THR A 52 3.45 -2.64 5.27
N LEU A 53 3.28 -2.41 3.96
CA LEU A 53 4.37 -2.27 3.01
C LEU A 53 5.28 -1.08 3.34
N ALA A 54 4.70 0.03 3.82
CA ALA A 54 5.46 1.22 4.24
C ALA A 54 6.47 0.93 5.37
N VAL A 55 6.21 -0.08 6.21
CA VAL A 55 7.11 -0.53 7.27
C VAL A 55 8.01 -1.66 6.77
N ALA A 56 7.45 -2.66 6.08
CA ALA A 56 8.19 -3.83 5.61
C ALA A 56 9.32 -3.46 4.64
N ALA A 57 9.16 -2.43 3.81
CA ALA A 57 10.20 -1.98 2.88
C ALA A 57 11.48 -1.49 3.57
N GLN A 58 11.39 -1.11 4.85
CA GLN A 58 12.53 -0.62 5.62
C GLN A 58 13.35 -1.74 6.26
N LEU A 59 12.84 -2.98 6.25
CA LEU A 59 13.60 -4.13 6.73
C LEU A 59 14.82 -4.41 5.84
N PRO A 60 15.87 -5.07 6.36
CA PRO A 60 16.95 -5.58 5.55
C PRO A 60 16.45 -6.56 4.47
N VAL A 61 17.18 -6.63 3.36
CA VAL A 61 16.87 -7.55 2.23
C VAL A 61 16.85 -9.01 2.69
N THR A 62 17.73 -9.38 3.63
CA THR A 62 17.76 -10.73 4.23
C THR A 62 16.49 -11.09 5.01
N HIS A 63 15.68 -10.10 5.37
CA HIS A 63 14.39 -10.27 6.06
C HIS A 63 13.20 -9.94 5.14
N GLY A 64 13.41 -9.91 3.82
CA GLY A 64 12.38 -9.64 2.83
C GLY A 64 12.00 -8.16 2.67
N GLY A 65 12.77 -7.23 3.25
CA GLY A 65 12.60 -5.80 2.99
C GLY A 65 13.42 -5.29 1.81
N LEU A 66 13.47 -3.97 1.64
CA LEU A 66 14.25 -3.32 0.56
C LEU A 66 15.39 -2.45 1.10
N ASN A 67 15.55 -2.37 2.42
CA ASN A 67 16.43 -1.44 3.13
C ASN A 67 16.30 -0.02 2.56
N SER A 68 15.07 0.51 2.53
CA SER A 68 14.79 1.75 1.80
C SER A 68 13.71 2.62 2.43
N LYS A 69 13.84 3.93 2.22
CA LYS A 69 12.80 4.92 2.49
C LYS A 69 11.58 4.68 1.60
N VAL A 70 10.45 5.26 2.00
CA VAL A 70 9.16 5.11 1.31
C VAL A 70 8.60 6.49 0.99
N VAL A 71 8.05 6.65 -0.21
CA VAL A 71 7.19 7.79 -0.54
C VAL A 71 5.74 7.33 -0.50
N PHE A 72 4.89 8.06 0.21
CA PHE A 72 3.48 7.77 0.40
C PHE A 72 2.66 8.98 -0.04
N VAL A 73 1.75 8.78 -1.00
CA VAL A 73 0.76 9.78 -1.42
C VAL A 73 -0.60 9.34 -0.88
N ASP A 74 -1.17 10.14 0.02
CA ASP A 74 -2.41 9.84 0.73
C ASP A 74 -3.58 10.65 0.17
N ALA A 75 -4.40 10.05 -0.70
CA ALA A 75 -5.64 10.67 -1.19
C ALA A 75 -6.90 10.17 -0.46
N GLN A 76 -6.78 9.15 0.40
CA GLN A 76 -7.90 8.56 1.13
C GLN A 76 -7.87 8.85 2.64
N ASN A 77 -6.95 9.70 3.09
CA ASN A 77 -6.73 10.00 4.50
C ASN A 77 -6.50 8.72 5.35
N ILE A 78 -5.74 7.76 4.80
CA ILE A 78 -5.50 6.46 5.46
C ILE A 78 -4.21 6.44 6.29
N PHE A 79 -3.32 7.42 6.09
CA PHE A 79 -2.06 7.50 6.80
C PHE A 79 -2.29 7.97 8.23
N ASN A 80 -1.88 7.13 9.19
CA ASN A 80 -1.98 7.43 10.61
C ASN A 80 -0.67 7.00 11.31
N PRO A 81 0.14 7.95 11.83
CA PRO A 81 1.43 7.68 12.45
C PRO A 81 1.37 6.65 13.57
N TYR A 82 0.33 6.66 14.41
CA TYR A 82 0.16 5.69 15.50
C TYR A 82 -0.05 4.26 14.95
N SER A 83 -0.78 4.11 13.85
CA SER A 83 -0.96 2.81 13.22
C SER A 83 0.32 2.27 12.58
N ILE A 84 1.12 3.15 11.98
CA ILE A 84 2.44 2.81 11.40
C ILE A 84 3.42 2.46 12.53
N GLY A 85 3.50 3.27 13.58
CA GLY A 85 4.36 3.01 14.74
C GLY A 85 4.03 1.68 15.42
N ARG A 86 2.76 1.32 15.57
CA ARG A 86 2.36 -0.01 16.07
C ARG A 86 2.85 -1.15 15.18
N LYS A 87 2.77 -1.00 13.84
CA LYS A 87 3.29 -1.98 12.89
C LYS A 87 4.83 -2.08 12.94
N ALA A 88 5.52 -0.96 13.12
CA ALA A 88 6.97 -0.92 13.33
C ALA A 88 7.38 -1.71 14.57
N VAL A 89 6.76 -1.42 15.72
CA VAL A 89 7.04 -2.12 16.97
C VAL A 89 6.75 -3.62 16.88
N ALA A 90 5.66 -4.00 16.19
CA ALA A 90 5.34 -5.41 15.96
C ALA A 90 6.40 -6.17 15.13
N LEU A 91 7.21 -5.45 14.35
CA LEU A 91 8.35 -5.98 13.59
C LEU A 91 9.69 -5.73 14.28
N GLY A 92 9.69 -5.29 15.55
CA GLY A 92 10.91 -5.02 16.32
C GLY A 92 11.66 -3.75 15.90
N LEU A 93 11.01 -2.85 15.16
CA LEU A 93 11.61 -1.59 14.68
C LEU A 93 11.25 -0.40 15.58
N SER A 94 12.15 0.59 15.61
CA SER A 94 11.89 1.90 16.20
C SER A 94 10.79 2.62 15.42
N ALA A 95 9.69 2.96 16.09
CA ALA A 95 8.58 3.69 15.48
C ALA A 95 9.03 5.06 14.93
N THR A 96 9.87 5.78 15.68
CA THR A 96 10.40 7.09 15.27
C THR A 96 11.22 6.98 14.00
N SER A 97 12.18 6.05 13.97
CA SER A 97 13.05 5.86 12.81
C SER A 97 12.27 5.40 11.58
N VAL A 98 11.23 4.57 11.76
CA VAL A 98 10.35 4.16 10.66
C VAL A 98 9.57 5.34 10.09
N LEU A 99 9.05 6.23 10.95
CA LEU A 99 8.30 7.41 10.53
C LEU A 99 9.20 8.43 9.81
N GLU A 100 10.42 8.66 10.28
CA GLU A 100 11.41 9.55 9.63
C GLU A 100 11.78 9.12 8.21
N ASN A 101 11.68 7.82 7.93
CA ASN A 101 11.96 7.23 6.63
C ASN A 101 10.76 7.22 5.67
N ILE A 102 9.61 7.78 6.06
CA ILE A 102 8.42 7.88 5.23
C ILE A 102 8.18 9.34 4.84
N GLN A 103 8.31 9.63 3.55
CA GLN A 103 7.92 10.91 2.98
C GLN A 103 6.44 10.85 2.60
N ILE A 104 5.62 11.71 3.20
CA ILE A 104 4.17 11.71 3.04
C ILE A 104 3.70 13.02 2.39
N SER A 105 2.87 12.91 1.36
CA SER A 105 2.11 14.04 0.81
C SER A 105 0.63 13.67 0.77
N ARG A 106 -0.26 14.60 1.14
CA ARG A 106 -1.69 14.36 1.21
C ARG A 106 -2.42 15.15 0.12
N ALA A 107 -3.22 14.46 -0.67
CA ALA A 107 -4.07 15.05 -1.69
C ALA A 107 -5.52 15.07 -1.19
N PHE A 108 -6.19 16.23 -1.24
CA PHE A 108 -7.59 16.36 -0.81
C PHE A 108 -8.57 16.34 -1.98
N ILE A 109 -8.11 16.70 -3.18
CA ILE A 109 -8.90 16.77 -4.41
C ILE A 109 -8.09 16.21 -5.58
N PHE A 110 -8.78 15.78 -6.64
CA PHE A 110 -8.13 15.15 -7.78
C PHE A 110 -7.09 16.03 -8.49
N PRO A 111 -7.31 17.35 -8.69
CA PRO A 111 -6.28 18.21 -9.26
C PRO A 111 -4.98 18.26 -8.45
N HIS A 112 -5.07 18.24 -7.13
CA HIS A 112 -3.90 18.23 -6.24
C HIS A 112 -3.18 16.87 -6.28
N LEU A 113 -3.94 15.76 -6.36
CA LEU A 113 -3.35 14.43 -6.56
C LEU A 113 -2.56 14.36 -7.88
N HIS A 114 -3.14 14.90 -8.95
CA HIS A 114 -2.51 14.99 -10.26
C HIS A 114 -1.22 15.80 -10.21
N GLU A 115 -1.22 16.97 -9.57
CA GLU A 115 -0.03 17.81 -9.39
C GLU A 115 1.07 17.08 -8.61
N ILE A 116 0.76 16.52 -7.44
CA ILE A 116 1.73 15.78 -6.60
C ILE A 116 2.39 14.66 -7.42
N ILE A 117 1.60 13.87 -8.15
CA ILE A 117 2.10 12.73 -8.91
C ILE A 117 2.92 13.18 -10.11
N THR A 118 2.45 14.16 -10.87
CA THR A 118 3.06 14.52 -12.15
C THR A 118 4.29 15.42 -12.00
N GLN A 119 4.32 16.27 -10.96
CA GLN A 119 5.36 17.27 -10.79
C GLN A 119 6.39 16.89 -9.72
N ASN A 120 5.96 16.36 -8.56
CA ASN A 120 6.86 16.22 -7.41
C ASN A 120 7.29 14.78 -7.09
N LEU A 121 6.47 13.78 -7.44
CA LEU A 121 6.64 12.40 -6.97
C LEU A 121 7.98 11.77 -7.41
N GLU A 122 8.37 11.99 -8.67
CA GLU A 122 9.60 11.40 -9.22
C GLU A 122 10.85 11.98 -8.55
N GLU A 123 10.93 13.31 -8.45
CA GLU A 123 12.02 14.00 -7.76
C GLU A 123 12.10 13.57 -6.30
N THR A 124 10.97 13.56 -5.59
CA THR A 124 10.89 13.15 -4.18
C THR A 124 11.41 11.72 -3.98
N ALA A 125 11.03 10.79 -4.85
CA ALA A 125 11.47 9.39 -4.78
C ALA A 125 12.96 9.22 -5.11
N VAL A 126 13.55 10.11 -5.92
CA VAL A 126 14.98 10.10 -6.26
C VAL A 126 15.80 10.69 -5.11
N ILE A 127 15.47 11.90 -4.65
CA ILE A 127 16.19 12.60 -3.57
C ILE A 127 16.24 11.75 -2.30
N ASN A 128 15.14 11.08 -1.96
CA ASN A 128 15.06 10.25 -0.77
C ASN A 128 15.59 8.81 -0.96
N ASN A 129 16.09 8.48 -2.15
CA ASN A 129 16.49 7.11 -2.51
C ASN A 129 15.43 6.05 -2.14
N ALA A 130 14.15 6.41 -2.27
CA ALA A 130 13.03 5.55 -1.90
C ALA A 130 12.81 4.51 -2.99
N LYS A 131 12.85 3.21 -2.66
CA LYS A 131 12.60 2.12 -3.60
C LYS A 131 11.11 1.79 -3.71
N LEU A 132 10.30 2.18 -2.72
CA LEU A 132 8.85 1.94 -2.68
C LEU A 132 8.08 3.27 -2.79
N VAL A 133 7.11 3.29 -3.69
CA VAL A 133 6.12 4.38 -3.84
C VAL A 133 4.73 3.80 -3.60
N LEU A 134 4.00 4.41 -2.68
CA LEU A 134 2.64 4.04 -2.31
C LEU A 134 1.69 5.19 -2.65
N VAL A 135 0.58 4.91 -3.34
CA VAL A 135 -0.48 5.89 -3.60
C VAL A 135 -1.82 5.32 -3.17
N SER A 136 -2.48 5.95 -2.21
CA SER A 136 -3.84 5.55 -1.85
C SER A 136 -4.88 6.27 -2.71
N GLY A 137 -5.91 5.56 -3.15
CA GLY A 137 -7.06 6.11 -3.88
C GLY A 137 -6.68 6.90 -5.12
N ILE A 138 -6.15 6.22 -6.13
CA ILE A 138 -5.74 6.89 -7.38
C ILE A 138 -6.93 7.54 -8.12
N VAL A 139 -8.14 7.04 -7.87
CA VAL A 139 -9.43 7.63 -8.27
C VAL A 139 -10.11 8.11 -6.98
N PRO A 140 -10.16 9.42 -6.70
CA PRO A 140 -10.76 9.92 -5.46
C PRO A 140 -12.29 9.78 -5.46
N GLU A 141 -12.94 9.89 -6.62
CA GLU A 141 -14.39 9.74 -6.77
C GLU A 141 -14.74 8.82 -7.94
N PRO A 142 -15.80 7.98 -7.82
CA PRO A 142 -16.13 6.98 -8.83
C PRO A 142 -16.50 7.55 -10.20
N ASN A 143 -16.98 8.79 -10.27
CA ASN A 143 -17.40 9.47 -11.48
C ASN A 143 -16.34 10.49 -11.89
N LEU A 144 -15.51 10.13 -12.87
CA LEU A 144 -14.53 11.04 -13.45
C LEU A 144 -15.14 11.79 -14.63
N GLU A 145 -14.96 13.11 -14.66
CA GLU A 145 -15.32 13.94 -15.81
C GLU A 145 -14.30 13.77 -16.96
N MET A 146 -14.58 14.35 -18.13
CA MET A 146 -13.71 14.16 -19.31
C MET A 146 -12.28 14.67 -19.08
N ASP A 147 -12.12 15.81 -18.40
CA ASP A 147 -10.80 16.35 -18.07
C ASP A 147 -10.07 15.51 -17.01
N ASP A 148 -10.81 14.83 -16.14
CA ASP A 148 -10.25 13.91 -15.17
C ASP A 148 -9.69 12.64 -15.81
N ILE A 149 -10.26 12.21 -16.95
CA ILE A 149 -9.71 11.09 -17.73
C ILE A 149 -8.30 11.43 -18.24
N LYS A 150 -8.06 12.65 -18.72
CA LYS A 150 -6.73 13.08 -19.18
C LYS A 150 -5.73 13.08 -18.03
N ARG A 151 -6.09 13.69 -16.90
CA ARG A 151 -5.27 13.68 -15.67
C ARG A 151 -4.94 12.24 -15.23
N MET A 152 -5.91 11.33 -15.30
CA MET A 152 -5.71 9.92 -14.97
C MET A 152 -4.69 9.24 -15.89
N ILE A 153 -4.75 9.48 -17.20
CA ILE A 153 -3.78 8.93 -18.16
C ILE A 153 -2.36 9.43 -17.85
N GLU A 154 -2.21 10.71 -17.53
CA GLU A 154 -0.93 11.30 -17.16
C GLU A 154 -0.38 10.71 -15.85
N ILE A 155 -1.21 10.63 -14.80
CA ILE A 155 -0.89 9.97 -13.53
C ILE A 155 -0.38 8.55 -13.79
N MET A 156 -1.12 7.76 -14.58
CA MET A 156 -0.77 6.37 -14.88
C MET A 156 0.54 6.27 -15.66
N GLY A 157 0.77 7.20 -16.60
CA GLY A 157 2.03 7.31 -17.33
C GLY A 157 3.23 7.55 -16.42
N VAL A 158 3.10 8.48 -15.47
CA VAL A 158 4.17 8.78 -14.50
C VAL A 158 4.44 7.60 -13.58
N LEU A 159 3.40 6.96 -13.03
CA LEU A 159 3.55 5.79 -12.16
C LEU A 159 4.19 4.60 -12.89
N ASN A 160 3.79 4.35 -14.14
CA ASN A 160 4.40 3.31 -14.95
C ASN A 160 5.86 3.62 -15.28
N ARG A 161 6.22 4.90 -15.52
CA ARG A 161 7.61 5.34 -15.71
C ARG A 161 8.44 5.15 -14.44
N LEU A 162 7.89 5.48 -13.27
CA LEU A 162 8.55 5.26 -11.97
C LEU A 162 8.86 3.79 -11.72
N ALA A 163 7.92 2.90 -12.03
CA ALA A 163 8.17 1.48 -12.01
C ALA A 163 9.24 1.12 -13.05
N SER A 164 8.90 1.16 -14.33
CA SER A 164 9.70 0.55 -15.40
C SER A 164 11.10 1.15 -15.60
N VAL A 165 11.22 2.49 -15.54
CA VAL A 165 12.46 3.24 -15.82
C VAL A 165 13.26 3.47 -14.54
N ARG A 166 12.62 3.96 -13.47
CA ARG A 166 13.31 4.26 -12.20
C ARG A 166 13.45 3.04 -11.27
N LYS A 167 12.95 1.87 -11.70
CA LYS A 167 13.05 0.59 -10.98
C LYS A 167 12.55 0.68 -9.54
N LYS A 168 11.46 1.43 -9.33
CA LYS A 168 10.73 1.50 -8.07
C LYS A 168 9.71 0.37 -8.01
N VAL A 169 9.31 -0.02 -6.80
CA VAL A 169 8.09 -0.78 -6.56
C VAL A 169 6.98 0.26 -6.42
N VAL A 170 5.96 0.21 -7.28
CA VAL A 170 4.83 1.16 -7.22
C VAL A 170 3.59 0.38 -6.83
N VAL A 171 2.95 0.72 -5.71
CA VAL A 171 1.72 0.06 -5.26
C VAL A 171 0.64 1.11 -5.04
N VAL A 172 -0.50 0.94 -5.71
CA VAL A 172 -1.62 1.87 -5.59
C VAL A 172 -2.88 1.17 -5.11
N SER A 173 -3.70 1.86 -4.33
CA SER A 173 -5.07 1.42 -4.04
C SER A 173 -6.07 2.12 -4.95
N ASN A 174 -7.16 1.40 -5.25
CA ASN A 174 -8.27 1.93 -6.02
C ASN A 174 -9.61 1.31 -5.55
N TYR A 175 -10.71 1.83 -6.06
CA TYR A 175 -12.05 1.30 -5.86
C TYR A 175 -12.50 0.44 -7.04
N VAL A 176 -13.59 -0.29 -6.85
CA VAL A 176 -14.37 -0.83 -7.97
C VAL A 176 -15.08 0.32 -8.69
N ALA A 177 -15.21 0.23 -10.01
CA ALA A 177 -15.91 1.23 -10.80
C ALA A 177 -17.41 1.25 -10.48
N LEU A 178 -18.01 2.45 -10.53
CA LEU A 178 -19.47 2.57 -10.45
C LEU A 178 -20.12 1.76 -11.58
N ASN A 179 -21.14 0.98 -11.24
CA ASN A 179 -21.85 0.09 -12.18
C ASN A 179 -20.96 -1.03 -12.77
N SER A 180 -19.90 -1.43 -12.06
CA SER A 180 -19.14 -2.63 -12.40
C SER A 180 -19.03 -3.57 -11.21
N ASP A 181 -19.32 -4.84 -11.42
CA ASP A 181 -19.08 -5.88 -10.41
C ASP A 181 -17.63 -6.37 -10.39
N TYR A 182 -16.76 -5.83 -11.25
CA TYR A 182 -15.44 -6.42 -11.47
C TYR A 182 -14.33 -5.43 -11.76
N LYS A 183 -14.56 -4.37 -12.55
CA LYS A 183 -13.48 -3.53 -13.07
C LYS A 183 -13.07 -2.47 -12.04
N PRO A 184 -11.78 -2.13 -11.93
CA PRO A 184 -11.35 -0.99 -11.13
C PRO A 184 -11.89 0.32 -11.73
N ALA A 185 -12.15 1.30 -10.86
CA ALA A 185 -12.50 2.66 -11.27
C ALA A 185 -11.38 3.29 -12.11
N GLY A 186 -11.69 4.27 -12.96
CA GLY A 186 -10.70 4.94 -13.83
C GLY A 186 -10.49 4.28 -15.20
N GLY A 187 -11.47 3.48 -15.64
CA GLY A 187 -11.60 3.04 -17.03
C GLY A 187 -10.47 2.15 -17.55
N LYS A 188 -10.14 2.28 -18.83
CA LYS A 188 -9.11 1.47 -19.51
C LYS A 188 -7.71 1.76 -18.97
N ALA A 189 -7.42 2.99 -18.57
CA ALA A 189 -6.11 3.36 -18.04
C ALA A 189 -5.74 2.48 -16.82
N CYS A 190 -6.66 2.37 -15.85
CA CYS A 190 -6.47 1.55 -14.65
C CYS A 190 -6.39 0.03 -14.94
N GLN A 191 -6.92 -0.44 -16.06
CA GLN A 191 -6.87 -1.87 -16.44
C GLN A 191 -5.57 -2.22 -17.19
N HIS A 192 -5.01 -1.29 -17.96
CA HIS A 192 -3.90 -1.57 -18.86
C HIS A 192 -2.54 -1.11 -18.34
N TYR A 193 -2.44 0.02 -17.63
CA TYR A 193 -1.15 0.54 -17.16
C TYR A 193 -0.51 -0.30 -16.06
N PRO A 194 -1.22 -0.72 -14.99
CA PRO A 194 -0.62 -1.55 -13.96
C PRO A 194 -0.15 -2.88 -14.55
N ASN A 195 1.06 -3.30 -14.24
CA ASN A 195 1.57 -4.60 -14.65
C ASN A 195 0.84 -5.73 -13.93
N VAL A 196 0.53 -5.50 -12.65
CA VAL A 196 -0.14 -6.46 -11.77
C VAL A 196 -1.40 -5.84 -11.18
N ILE A 197 -2.50 -6.58 -11.23
CA ILE A 197 -3.78 -6.15 -10.66
C ILE A 197 -4.27 -7.26 -9.72
N VAL A 198 -4.52 -6.90 -8.46
CA VAL A 198 -5.09 -7.78 -7.44
C VAL A 198 -6.40 -7.20 -6.94
N ARG A 199 -7.47 -7.96 -7.07
CA ARG A 199 -8.77 -7.64 -6.48
C ARG A 199 -8.89 -8.28 -5.11
N ILE A 200 -9.36 -7.52 -4.13
CA ILE A 200 -9.52 -8.01 -2.76
C ILE A 200 -10.99 -7.87 -2.36
N LEU A 201 -11.63 -9.01 -2.13
CA LEU A 201 -13.02 -9.09 -1.71
C LEU A 201 -13.09 -9.37 -0.21
N THR A 202 -13.97 -8.66 0.48
CA THR A 202 -14.21 -8.83 1.91
C THR A 202 -15.60 -9.42 2.12
N TYR A 203 -15.64 -10.53 2.83
CA TYR A 203 -16.87 -11.18 3.30
C TYR A 203 -16.83 -11.22 4.83
N GLU A 204 -17.93 -11.63 5.46
CA GLU A 204 -18.08 -11.60 6.93
C GLU A 204 -16.94 -12.31 7.68
N LYS A 205 -16.53 -13.50 7.22
CA LYS A 205 -15.52 -14.35 7.90
C LYS A 205 -14.30 -14.68 7.05
N LEU A 206 -14.20 -14.11 5.85
CA LEU A 206 -13.07 -14.39 4.96
C LEU A 206 -12.73 -13.20 4.05
N LEU A 207 -11.46 -13.15 3.67
CA LEU A 207 -10.94 -12.29 2.60
C LEU A 207 -10.58 -13.16 1.41
N LYS A 208 -10.90 -12.70 0.20
CA LYS A 208 -10.53 -13.38 -1.04
C LYS A 208 -9.63 -12.47 -1.86
N TYR A 209 -8.42 -12.94 -2.15
CA TYR A 209 -7.43 -12.26 -2.98
C TYR A 209 -7.44 -12.90 -4.36
N ARG A 210 -7.68 -12.13 -5.41
CA ARG A 210 -7.72 -12.60 -6.80
C ARG A 210 -6.69 -11.86 -7.63
N LEU A 211 -5.74 -12.59 -8.20
CA LEU A 211 -4.81 -12.08 -9.20
C LEU A 211 -5.55 -11.98 -10.53
N ILE A 212 -5.81 -10.74 -10.96
CA ILE A 212 -6.55 -10.44 -12.19
C ILE A 212 -5.60 -10.40 -13.38
N LYS A 213 -4.42 -9.82 -13.17
CA LYS A 213 -3.42 -9.58 -14.20
C LYS A 213 -2.03 -9.76 -13.61
N HIS A 214 -1.16 -10.46 -14.33
CA HIS A 214 0.26 -10.58 -14.05
C HIS A 214 1.04 -10.83 -15.35
N PRO A 215 2.26 -10.31 -15.53
CA PRO A 215 3.02 -10.50 -16.77
C PRO A 215 3.42 -11.95 -17.06
N SER A 216 3.63 -12.75 -16.00
CA SER A 216 4.20 -14.11 -16.09
C SER A 216 3.41 -15.20 -15.36
N ARG A 217 2.28 -14.85 -14.72
CA ARG A 217 1.51 -15.80 -13.89
C ARG A 217 0.05 -15.81 -14.34
N PRO A 218 -0.60 -16.99 -14.37
CA PRO A 218 -2.01 -17.06 -14.68
C PRO A 218 -2.85 -16.45 -13.54
N PRO A 219 -4.11 -16.07 -13.81
CA PRO A 219 -5.05 -15.70 -12.77
C PRO A 219 -5.14 -16.79 -11.69
N LYS A 220 -5.05 -16.38 -10.43
CA LYS A 220 -5.07 -17.25 -9.24
C LYS A 220 -5.91 -16.60 -8.15
N GLU A 221 -6.53 -17.42 -7.30
CA GLU A 221 -7.27 -16.97 -6.13
C GLU A 221 -6.70 -17.60 -4.86
N VAL A 222 -6.67 -16.83 -3.78
CA VAL A 222 -6.28 -17.30 -2.44
C VAL A 222 -7.33 -16.82 -1.44
N LEU A 223 -7.83 -17.73 -0.62
CA LEU A 223 -8.79 -17.45 0.45
C LEU A 223 -8.06 -17.33 1.78
N TYR A 224 -8.45 -16.36 2.58
CA TYR A 224 -7.92 -16.14 3.93
C TYR A 224 -9.07 -16.04 4.91
N PHE A 225 -9.21 -17.06 5.76
CA PHE A 225 -10.24 -17.09 6.81
C PHE A 225 -9.82 -16.21 7.98
N LEU A 226 -10.73 -15.33 8.39
CA LEU A 226 -10.55 -14.47 9.55
C LEU A 226 -10.80 -15.34 10.79
N ASN A 227 -9.73 -15.75 11.47
CA ASN A 227 -9.89 -16.42 12.76
C ASN A 227 -10.57 -15.46 13.74
N GLU A 228 -11.60 -15.93 14.45
CA GLU A 228 -12.18 -15.25 15.63
C GLU A 228 -11.15 -15.22 16.77
N LYS A 229 -10.05 -14.47 16.61
CA LYS A 229 -9.23 -14.12 17.76
C LYS A 229 -10.03 -13.12 18.57
N LYS A 230 -10.70 -13.60 19.64
CA LYS A 230 -11.11 -12.76 20.77
C LYS A 230 -9.85 -12.03 21.25
N GLU A 231 -9.67 -10.78 20.83
CA GLU A 231 -8.75 -9.89 21.51
C GLU A 231 -9.22 -9.84 22.97
N ARG A 232 -8.51 -10.53 23.86
CA ARG A 232 -8.55 -10.17 25.28
C ARG A 232 -8.03 -8.74 25.33
N ARG A 233 -8.95 -7.77 25.38
CA ARG A 233 -8.63 -6.41 25.79
C ARG A 233 -8.09 -6.52 27.22
N ILE A 234 -6.78 -6.70 27.35
CA ILE A 234 -6.10 -6.45 28.61
C ILE A 234 -6.04 -4.93 28.71
N SER A 235 -7.12 -4.33 29.19
CA SER A 235 -7.08 -2.91 29.53
C SER A 235 -6.20 -2.77 30.77
N ASN A 236 -4.95 -2.34 30.58
CA ASN A 236 -4.11 -1.89 31.69
C ASN A 236 -4.67 -0.62 32.35
N THR A 237 -5.67 0.01 31.73
CA THR A 237 -6.42 1.14 32.27
C THR A 237 -7.36 0.65 33.37
N ARG A 238 -7.18 1.19 34.57
CA ARG A 238 -8.11 0.97 35.68
C ARG A 238 -9.49 1.52 35.30
N LYS A 239 -10.56 0.88 35.79
CA LYS A 239 -11.94 1.34 35.56
C LYS A 239 -12.07 2.81 35.96
N LEU A 240 -12.89 3.57 35.25
CA LEU A 240 -13.07 5.02 35.43
C LEU A 240 -13.32 5.41 36.90
N ASP A 241 -14.07 4.60 37.64
CA ASP A 241 -14.37 4.77 39.06
C ASP A 241 -13.12 4.85 39.95
N TYR A 242 -12.01 4.21 39.56
CA TYR A 242 -10.74 4.27 40.27
C TYR A 242 -10.23 5.71 40.41
N TYR A 243 -10.39 6.53 39.37
CA TYR A 243 -9.88 7.90 39.34
C TYR A 243 -10.81 8.85 40.11
N PHE A 244 -12.13 8.71 39.94
CA PHE A 244 -13.10 9.53 40.68
C PHE A 244 -13.10 9.25 42.19
N ASN A 245 -12.86 8.01 42.60
CA ASN A 245 -12.77 7.67 44.03
C ASN A 245 -11.45 8.15 44.66
N LYS A 246 -10.38 8.31 43.88
CA LYS A 246 -9.11 8.88 44.35
C LYS A 246 -9.25 10.37 44.66
N GLU A 247 -10.00 11.11 43.86
CA GLU A 247 -10.29 12.54 44.10
C GLU A 247 -11.15 12.76 45.35
N LYS A 248 -12.13 11.90 45.62
CA LYS A 248 -12.95 11.97 46.85
C LYS A 248 -12.14 11.71 48.12
N LYS A 249 -11.08 10.89 48.05
CA LYS A 249 -10.17 10.65 49.18
C LYS A 249 -9.21 11.82 49.43
N ASN A 250 -8.79 12.53 48.38
CA ASN A 250 -7.91 13.68 48.50
C ASN A 250 -8.62 14.97 48.96
N LYS A 251 -9.95 15.06 48.85
CA LYS A 251 -10.76 16.19 49.37
C LYS A 251 -11.21 16.03 50.83
N LYS A 252 -10.82 14.95 51.51
CA LYS A 252 -11.14 14.66 52.92
C LYS A 252 -9.93 14.78 53.87
N LYS A 253 -8.83 15.36 53.38
CA LYS A 253 -7.70 15.85 54.18
C LYS A 253 -7.67 17.35 54.05
#